data_AF-A0A378J2I4-F1
#
_entry.id   AF-A0A378J2I4-F1
#
_cell.length_a   1.000
_cell.length_b   1.000
_cell.length_c   1.000
_cell.angle_alpha   90.00
_cell.angle_beta   90.00
_cell.angle_gamma   90.00
#
_symmetry.space_group_name_H-M   'P 1'
#
loop_
_entity.id
_entity.type
_entity.pdbx_description
1 polymer ?
#
loop_
_entity_poly.entity_id
_entity_poly.type
_entity_poly.pdbx_seq_one_letter_code
_entity_poly.pdbx_strand_id
1 'polypeptide(L)'
;MAVQQQLLQKALNALKKAGQLSGSEGVKNQALLLENQKDIEKLEGIANLLQVLARAGMLTNFQGKANYLCFMQNLDHVGSIAEGMAALEHARLLRGPQGQLYFDLLIQHKKYASSLAAGIVALTRAMLIKKYDMVLVANPEQAKDLASAIVTLHRAGLLEGEQGIANLALLTKHKEKAEVIARALYWLQVEEDWLVGEESRLLTQANFSALFRYPEFLEEITQEIENLAISGLVGGVKAGFPGIIDNKRVKREERERAIFAALIPPVEAVVAQGFFKAVPPATPTLPVVPLVSLVCEYLR
;
A
#
# COMPACT_ATOMS: atom_id res chain seq x y z
N MET A 1 17.59 -32.15 4.70
CA MET A 1 17.38 -33.16 3.63
C MET A 1 15.93 -33.66 3.54
N ALA A 2 15.27 -34.04 4.64
CA ALA A 2 13.89 -34.56 4.60
C ALA A 2 12.86 -33.59 3.97
N VAL A 3 12.88 -32.30 4.36
CA VAL A 3 11.95 -31.27 3.83
C VAL A 3 12.11 -31.07 2.32
N GLN A 4 13.35 -31.01 1.84
CA GLN A 4 13.69 -30.83 0.43
C GLN A 4 13.14 -31.97 -0.44
N GLN A 5 13.31 -33.22 0.00
CA GLN A 5 12.75 -34.39 -0.69
C GLN A 5 11.22 -34.37 -0.68
N GLN A 6 10.61 -33.95 0.43
CA GLN A 6 9.16 -33.83 0.53
C GLN A 6 8.60 -32.78 -0.44
N LEU A 7 9.23 -31.60 -0.55
CA LEU A 7 8.83 -30.54 -1.48
C LEU A 7 8.99 -30.98 -2.94
N LEU A 8 10.12 -31.61 -3.27
CA LEU A 8 10.36 -32.17 -4.60
C LEU A 8 9.30 -33.21 -4.95
N GLN A 9 9.00 -34.13 -4.03
CA GLN A 9 7.98 -35.15 -4.23
C GLN A 9 6.59 -34.53 -4.41
N LYS A 10 6.27 -33.48 -3.66
CA LYS A 10 5.02 -32.73 -3.78
C LYS A 10 4.87 -32.11 -5.17
N ALA A 11 5.91 -31.45 -5.68
CA ALA A 11 5.94 -30.88 -7.03
C ALA A 11 5.80 -31.96 -8.11
N LEU A 12 6.60 -33.03 -8.03
CA LEU A 12 6.55 -34.15 -8.98
C LEU A 12 5.18 -34.83 -9.01
N ASN A 13 4.56 -35.03 -7.85
CA ASN A 13 3.22 -35.62 -7.77
C ASN A 13 2.16 -34.76 -8.46
N ALA A 14 2.24 -33.42 -8.34
CA ALA A 14 1.33 -32.51 -9.03
C ALA A 14 1.49 -32.61 -10.55
N LEU A 15 2.73 -32.57 -11.05
CA LEU A 15 3.02 -32.70 -12.48
C LEU A 15 2.62 -34.07 -13.04
N LYS A 16 2.89 -35.15 -12.29
CA LYS A 16 2.50 -36.51 -12.68
C LYS A 16 0.99 -36.63 -12.86
N LYS A 17 0.21 -36.14 -11.89
CA LYS A 17 -1.26 -36.15 -11.95
C LYS A 17 -1.79 -35.31 -13.11
N ALA A 18 -1.08 -34.25 -13.48
CA ALA A 18 -1.43 -33.39 -14.59
C ALA A 18 -0.95 -33.91 -15.96
N GLY A 19 -0.28 -35.08 -16.03
CA GLY A 19 0.31 -35.59 -17.28
C GLY A 19 1.52 -34.78 -17.78
N GLN A 20 2.06 -33.87 -16.98
CA GLN A 20 3.18 -33.00 -17.35
C GLN A 20 4.55 -33.68 -17.22
N LEU A 21 4.60 -34.97 -16.85
CA LEU A 21 5.85 -35.76 -16.75
C LEU A 21 6.01 -36.83 -17.84
N SER A 22 5.19 -36.81 -18.89
CA SER A 22 5.30 -37.77 -20.00
C SER A 22 6.19 -37.27 -21.14
N GLY A 23 6.90 -38.19 -21.80
CA GLY A 23 7.71 -37.91 -22.99
C GLY A 23 8.96 -37.08 -22.70
N SER A 24 9.56 -36.53 -23.77
CA SER A 24 10.78 -35.71 -23.69
C SER A 24 10.58 -34.42 -22.87
N GLU A 25 9.37 -33.86 -22.87
CA GLU A 25 9.01 -32.69 -22.06
C GLU A 25 8.96 -33.01 -20.56
N GLY A 26 8.50 -34.21 -20.20
CA GLY A 26 8.51 -34.65 -18.80
C GLY A 26 9.90 -34.72 -18.18
N VAL A 27 10.89 -35.14 -18.98
CA VAL A 27 12.31 -35.16 -18.56
C VAL A 27 12.82 -33.75 -18.30
N LYS A 28 12.50 -32.78 -19.17
CA LYS A 28 12.86 -31.37 -18.97
C LYS A 28 12.22 -30.79 -17.71
N ASN A 29 10.95 -31.11 -17.47
CA ASN A 29 10.22 -30.64 -16.28
C ASN A 29 10.82 -31.19 -14.99
N GLN A 30 11.24 -32.47 -15.00
CA GLN A 30 11.95 -33.06 -13.88
C GLN A 30 13.32 -32.45 -13.66
N ALA A 31 14.09 -32.19 -14.73
CA ALA A 31 15.39 -31.53 -14.65
C ALA A 31 15.29 -30.13 -14.03
N LEU A 32 14.31 -29.32 -14.44
CA LEU A 32 14.08 -27.99 -13.88
C LEU A 32 13.78 -28.01 -12.37
N LEU A 33 13.03 -29.00 -11.88
CA LEU A 33 12.80 -29.16 -10.44
C LEU A 33 14.08 -29.53 -9.69
N LEU A 34 14.94 -30.35 -10.29
CA LEU A 34 16.22 -30.74 -9.71
C LEU A 34 17.23 -29.58 -9.70
N GLU A 35 17.24 -28.74 -10.73
CA GLU A 35 18.06 -27.53 -10.80
C GLU A 35 17.74 -26.55 -9.65
N ASN A 36 16.44 -26.41 -9.32
CA ASN A 36 15.99 -25.55 -8.24
C ASN A 36 15.97 -26.26 -6.88
N GLN A 37 16.40 -27.51 -6.78
CA GLN A 37 16.28 -28.31 -5.55
C GLN A 37 17.07 -27.71 -4.37
N LYS A 38 18.21 -27.06 -4.65
CA LYS A 38 19.09 -26.50 -3.60
C LYS A 38 18.52 -25.24 -2.94
N ASP A 39 17.65 -24.52 -3.63
CA ASP A 39 16.96 -23.34 -3.12
C ASP A 39 15.63 -23.76 -2.52
N ILE A 40 15.58 -23.86 -1.18
CA ILE A 40 14.43 -24.41 -0.46
C ILE A 40 13.20 -23.51 -0.62
N GLU A 41 13.37 -22.19 -0.52
CA GLU A 41 12.27 -21.23 -0.61
C GLU A 41 11.65 -21.24 -2.01
N LYS A 42 12.52 -21.25 -3.04
CA LYS A 42 12.07 -21.35 -4.43
C LYS A 42 11.38 -22.68 -4.71
N LEU A 43 11.92 -23.79 -4.22
CA LEU A 43 11.31 -25.11 -4.36
C LEU A 43 9.97 -25.21 -3.64
N GLU A 44 9.84 -24.59 -2.47
CA GLU A 44 8.59 -24.50 -1.73
C GLU A 44 7.54 -23.73 -2.53
N GLY A 45 7.90 -22.55 -3.05
CA GLY A 45 7.03 -21.77 -3.92
C GLY A 45 6.57 -22.57 -5.15
N ILE A 46 7.49 -23.28 -5.82
CA ILE A 46 7.18 -24.15 -6.96
C ILE A 46 6.18 -25.24 -6.55
N ALA A 47 6.46 -25.97 -5.48
CA ALA A 47 5.63 -27.07 -5.02
C ALA A 47 4.23 -26.60 -4.59
N ASN A 48 4.14 -25.44 -3.93
CA ASN A 48 2.88 -24.83 -3.51
C ASN A 48 2.05 -24.40 -4.72
N LEU A 49 2.65 -23.68 -5.66
CA LEU A 49 1.93 -23.23 -6.85
C LEU A 49 1.44 -24.40 -7.71
N LEU A 50 2.29 -25.40 -7.98
CA LEU A 50 1.89 -26.57 -8.76
C LEU A 50 0.73 -27.32 -8.10
N GLN A 51 0.71 -27.40 -6.77
CA GLN A 51 -0.40 -27.97 -6.04
C GLN A 51 -1.68 -27.13 -6.19
N VAL A 52 -1.59 -25.81 -6.13
CA VAL A 52 -2.71 -24.89 -6.33
C VAL A 52 -3.28 -25.03 -7.75
N LEU A 53 -2.43 -24.96 -8.78
CA LEU A 53 -2.84 -25.08 -10.17
C LEU A 53 -3.44 -26.47 -10.47
N ALA A 54 -2.89 -27.54 -9.88
CA ALA A 54 -3.47 -28.87 -9.99
C ALA A 54 -4.89 -28.93 -9.37
N ARG A 55 -5.08 -28.35 -8.18
CA ARG A 55 -6.39 -28.30 -7.50
C ARG A 55 -7.42 -27.48 -8.26
N ALA A 56 -6.99 -26.37 -8.85
CA ALA A 56 -7.83 -25.52 -9.69
C ALA A 56 -8.11 -26.14 -11.08
N GLY A 57 -7.48 -27.27 -11.43
CA GLY A 57 -7.59 -27.90 -12.76
C GLY A 57 -6.83 -27.15 -13.85
N MET A 58 -6.02 -26.15 -13.49
CA MET A 58 -5.29 -25.28 -14.41
C MET A 58 -4.04 -25.93 -15.01
N LEU A 59 -3.61 -27.09 -14.52
CA LEU A 59 -2.55 -27.91 -15.15
C LEU A 59 -3.09 -28.98 -16.11
N THR A 60 -4.38 -29.30 -16.02
CA THR A 60 -5.04 -30.38 -16.78
C THR A 60 -6.01 -29.87 -17.85
N ASN A 61 -6.35 -28.58 -17.83
CA ASN A 61 -7.17 -27.97 -18.87
C ASN A 61 -6.40 -27.84 -20.21
N PHE A 62 -7.06 -27.38 -21.27
CA PHE A 62 -6.45 -27.21 -22.59
C PHE A 62 -5.27 -26.21 -22.60
N GLN A 63 -5.18 -25.33 -21.60
CA GLN A 63 -4.08 -24.40 -21.38
C GLN A 63 -3.01 -24.92 -20.41
N GLY A 64 -3.14 -26.14 -19.88
CA GLY A 64 -2.34 -26.59 -18.74
C GLY A 64 -0.84 -26.60 -19.00
N LYS A 65 -0.43 -26.97 -20.22
CA LYS A 65 0.96 -26.88 -20.65
C LYS A 65 1.45 -25.43 -20.74
N ALA A 66 0.63 -24.53 -21.30
CA ALA A 66 0.97 -23.12 -21.41
C ALA A 66 1.08 -22.46 -20.02
N ASN A 67 0.15 -22.76 -19.12
CA ASN A 67 0.16 -22.27 -17.74
C ASN A 67 1.41 -22.72 -16.99
N TYR A 68 1.79 -23.99 -17.13
CA TYR A 68 3.03 -24.50 -16.56
C TYR A 68 4.26 -23.78 -17.12
N LEU A 69 4.39 -23.67 -18.44
CA LEU A 69 5.53 -22.99 -19.08
C LEU A 69 5.62 -21.52 -18.69
N CYS A 70 4.49 -20.82 -18.67
CA CYS A 70 4.39 -19.43 -18.28
C CYS A 70 4.84 -19.24 -16.83
N PHE A 71 4.43 -20.14 -15.93
CA PHE A 71 4.93 -20.15 -14.56
C PHE A 71 6.45 -20.36 -14.50
N MET A 72 6.99 -21.36 -15.21
CA MET A 72 8.43 -21.65 -15.19
C MET A 72 9.29 -20.49 -15.72
N GLN A 73 8.74 -19.60 -16.54
CA GLN A 73 9.41 -18.38 -16.98
C GLN A 73 9.41 -17.25 -15.93
N ASN A 74 8.68 -17.42 -14.83
CA ASN A 74 8.50 -16.40 -13.79
C ASN A 74 8.94 -16.89 -12.41
N LEU A 75 9.91 -17.80 -12.36
CA LEU A 75 10.42 -18.40 -11.13
C LEU A 75 11.07 -17.40 -10.16
N ASP A 76 11.56 -16.26 -10.65
CA ASP A 76 12.16 -15.22 -9.79
C ASP A 76 11.14 -14.55 -8.86
N HIS A 77 9.85 -14.73 -9.12
CA HIS A 77 8.76 -14.22 -8.28
C HIS A 77 7.83 -15.33 -7.78
N VAL A 78 8.34 -16.57 -7.72
CA VAL A 78 7.50 -17.74 -7.40
C VAL A 78 6.78 -17.62 -6.06
N GLY A 79 7.40 -17.02 -5.04
CA GLY A 79 6.75 -16.81 -3.73
C GLY A 79 5.49 -15.96 -3.85
N SER A 80 5.61 -14.76 -4.41
CA SER A 80 4.48 -13.83 -4.59
C SER A 80 3.37 -14.42 -5.48
N ILE A 81 3.74 -15.09 -6.57
CA ILE A 81 2.77 -15.77 -7.45
C ILE A 81 2.08 -16.93 -6.72
N ALA A 82 2.83 -17.77 -6.01
CA ALA A 82 2.27 -18.91 -5.28
C ALA A 82 1.29 -18.48 -4.19
N GLU A 83 1.64 -17.47 -3.41
CA GLU A 83 0.76 -16.86 -2.41
C GLU A 83 -0.50 -16.28 -3.04
N GLY A 84 -0.36 -15.50 -4.12
CA GLY A 84 -1.50 -14.89 -4.80
C GLY A 84 -2.45 -15.94 -5.38
N MET A 85 -1.91 -16.97 -6.03
CA MET A 85 -2.71 -18.07 -6.58
C MET A 85 -3.39 -18.87 -5.47
N ALA A 86 -2.70 -19.11 -4.35
CA ALA A 86 -3.30 -19.79 -3.21
C ALA A 86 -4.46 -18.99 -2.62
N ALA A 87 -4.35 -17.66 -2.52
CA ALA A 87 -5.42 -16.79 -2.05
C ALA A 87 -6.64 -16.85 -2.99
N LEU A 88 -6.42 -16.79 -4.31
CA LEU A 88 -7.49 -16.91 -5.30
C LEU A 88 -8.15 -18.29 -5.28
N GLU A 89 -7.40 -19.38 -5.19
CA GLU A 89 -7.95 -20.74 -5.11
C GLU A 89 -8.73 -20.96 -3.81
N HIS A 90 -8.25 -20.40 -2.68
CA HIS A 90 -8.98 -20.46 -1.42
C HIS A 90 -10.34 -19.75 -1.52
N ALA A 91 -10.39 -18.64 -2.27
CA ALA A 91 -11.63 -17.96 -2.65
C ALA A 91 -12.39 -18.62 -3.83
N ARG A 92 -11.87 -19.75 -4.36
CA ARG A 92 -12.39 -20.50 -5.52
C ARG A 92 -12.48 -19.69 -6.82
N LEU A 93 -11.68 -18.64 -6.95
CA LEU A 93 -11.67 -17.74 -8.12
C LEU A 93 -10.86 -18.28 -9.30
N LEU A 94 -9.98 -19.26 -9.06
CA LEU A 94 -9.24 -19.94 -10.13
C LEU A 94 -10.05 -21.01 -10.86
N ARG A 95 -11.27 -21.30 -10.40
CA ARG A 95 -12.11 -22.34 -10.99
C ARG A 95 -13.04 -21.75 -12.05
N GLY A 96 -13.14 -22.42 -13.19
CA GLY A 96 -14.01 -21.99 -14.28
C GLY A 96 -13.38 -20.94 -15.21
N PRO A 97 -14.19 -20.28 -16.07
CA PRO A 97 -13.68 -19.50 -17.20
C PRO A 97 -12.90 -18.24 -16.79
N GLN A 98 -13.20 -17.65 -15.63
CA GLN A 98 -12.47 -16.48 -15.13
C GLN A 98 -11.12 -16.83 -14.50
N GLY A 99 -10.89 -18.09 -14.14
CA GLY A 99 -9.65 -18.51 -13.48
C GLY A 99 -8.41 -18.26 -14.33
N GLN A 100 -8.53 -18.42 -15.66
CA GLN A 100 -7.43 -18.09 -16.56
C GLN A 100 -7.12 -16.60 -16.57
N LEU A 101 -8.14 -15.73 -16.57
CA LEU A 101 -7.94 -14.27 -16.55
C LEU A 101 -7.16 -13.85 -15.30
N TYR A 102 -7.52 -14.39 -14.13
CA TYR A 102 -6.79 -14.09 -12.91
C TYR A 102 -5.38 -14.67 -12.91
N PHE A 103 -5.19 -15.85 -13.50
CA PHE A 103 -3.85 -16.41 -13.65
C PHE A 103 -2.96 -15.50 -14.51
N ASP A 104 -3.44 -15.11 -15.69
CA ASP A 104 -2.70 -14.25 -16.61
C ASP A 104 -2.39 -12.90 -15.95
N LEU A 105 -3.34 -12.34 -15.21
CA LEU A 105 -3.18 -11.09 -14.48
C LEU A 105 -2.09 -11.18 -13.38
N LEU A 106 -2.07 -12.26 -12.59
CA LEU A 106 -1.03 -12.46 -11.58
C LEU A 106 0.35 -12.66 -12.20
N ILE A 107 0.44 -13.33 -13.35
CA ILE A 107 1.69 -13.44 -14.10
C ILE A 107 2.15 -12.05 -14.61
N GLN A 108 1.23 -11.27 -15.18
CA GLN A 108 1.52 -9.92 -15.67
C GLN A 108 2.08 -9.02 -14.55
N HIS A 109 1.52 -9.14 -13.34
CA HIS A 109 1.92 -8.37 -12.17
C HIS A 109 2.73 -9.20 -11.15
N LYS A 110 3.56 -10.14 -11.63
CA LYS A 110 4.30 -11.15 -10.84
C LYS A 110 4.97 -10.67 -9.55
N LYS A 111 5.56 -9.48 -9.55
CA LYS A 111 6.23 -8.92 -8.36
C LYS A 111 5.24 -8.69 -7.20
N TYR A 112 4.02 -8.29 -7.53
CA TYR A 112 2.98 -7.89 -6.58
C TYR A 112 1.76 -8.82 -6.62
N ALA A 113 1.93 -10.05 -7.13
CA ALA A 113 0.85 -11.00 -7.33
C ALA A 113 0.09 -11.31 -6.03
N SER A 114 0.78 -11.42 -4.89
CA SER A 114 0.13 -11.64 -3.59
C SER A 114 -0.76 -10.47 -3.16
N SER A 115 -0.29 -9.22 -3.27
CA SER A 115 -1.08 -8.01 -2.97
C SER A 115 -2.28 -7.87 -3.91
N LEU A 116 -2.07 -8.07 -5.22
CA LEU A 116 -3.13 -8.01 -6.22
C LEU A 116 -4.21 -9.06 -5.98
N ALA A 117 -3.82 -10.31 -5.72
CA ALA A 117 -4.76 -11.38 -5.39
C ALA A 117 -5.56 -11.08 -4.12
N ALA A 118 -4.92 -10.59 -3.06
CA ALA A 118 -5.59 -10.21 -1.82
C ALA A 118 -6.65 -9.13 -2.07
N GLY A 119 -6.31 -8.11 -2.87
CA GLY A 119 -7.25 -7.07 -3.27
C GLY A 119 -8.44 -7.62 -4.07
N ILE A 120 -8.18 -8.47 -5.06
CA ILE A 120 -9.23 -9.13 -5.87
C ILE A 120 -10.17 -9.94 -4.99
N VAL A 121 -9.64 -10.73 -4.06
CA VAL A 121 -10.44 -11.53 -3.12
C VAL A 121 -11.30 -10.62 -2.24
N ALA A 122 -10.75 -9.53 -1.71
CA ALA A 122 -11.47 -8.60 -0.85
C ALA A 122 -12.64 -7.93 -1.61
N LEU A 123 -12.38 -7.39 -2.80
CA LEU A 123 -13.44 -6.79 -3.62
C LEU A 123 -14.47 -7.80 -4.09
N THR A 124 -14.07 -9.04 -4.40
CA THR A 124 -15.01 -10.08 -4.82
C THR A 124 -15.95 -10.46 -3.68
N ARG A 125 -15.43 -10.64 -2.46
CA ARG A 125 -16.25 -10.93 -1.27
C ARG A 125 -17.22 -9.80 -0.94
N ALA A 126 -16.86 -8.56 -1.24
CA ALA A 126 -17.72 -7.40 -1.09
C ALA A 126 -18.67 -7.17 -2.29
N MET A 127 -18.64 -8.01 -3.32
CA MET A 127 -19.41 -7.85 -4.57
C MET A 127 -19.07 -6.56 -5.35
N LEU A 128 -17.85 -6.07 -5.18
CA LEU A 128 -17.35 -4.81 -5.72
C LEU A 128 -16.39 -4.96 -6.90
N ILE A 129 -15.90 -6.18 -7.17
CA ILE A 129 -14.85 -6.41 -8.16
C ILE A 129 -15.21 -5.89 -9.55
N LYS A 130 -16.46 -6.01 -9.99
CA LYS A 130 -16.91 -5.50 -11.31
C LYS A 130 -16.80 -3.99 -11.47
N LYS A 131 -16.77 -3.24 -10.37
CA LYS A 131 -16.75 -1.77 -10.38
C LYS A 131 -15.35 -1.20 -10.19
N TYR A 132 -14.46 -1.93 -9.49
CA TYR A 132 -13.18 -1.40 -9.04
C TYR A 132 -11.97 -2.28 -9.38
N ASP A 133 -12.13 -3.31 -10.23
CA ASP A 133 -11.02 -4.14 -10.71
C ASP A 133 -9.90 -3.32 -11.37
N MET A 134 -10.25 -2.36 -12.23
CA MET A 134 -9.29 -1.50 -12.92
C MET A 134 -8.42 -0.69 -11.95
N VAL A 135 -8.95 -0.33 -10.77
CA VAL A 135 -8.20 0.38 -9.74
C VAL A 135 -7.07 -0.49 -9.18
N LEU A 136 -7.35 -1.78 -8.96
CA LEU A 136 -6.37 -2.74 -8.47
C LEU A 136 -5.32 -3.07 -9.53
N VAL A 137 -5.74 -3.28 -10.77
CA VAL A 137 -4.84 -3.60 -11.89
C VAL A 137 -3.89 -2.44 -12.18
N ALA A 138 -4.36 -1.19 -12.06
CA ALA A 138 -3.51 -0.01 -12.21
C ALA A 138 -2.53 0.18 -11.05
N ASN A 139 -2.80 -0.41 -9.88
CA ASN A 139 -2.02 -0.23 -8.65
C ASN A 139 -1.76 -1.57 -7.95
N PRO A 140 -1.06 -2.51 -8.62
CA PRO A 140 -0.94 -3.89 -8.15
C PRO A 140 -0.18 -4.01 -6.82
N GLU A 141 0.75 -3.10 -6.55
CA GLU A 141 1.52 -3.05 -5.31
C GLU A 141 0.62 -2.71 -4.10
N GLN A 142 -0.22 -1.69 -4.21
CA GLN A 142 -1.14 -1.23 -3.16
C GLN A 142 -2.53 -1.87 -3.27
N ALA A 143 -2.73 -2.90 -4.10
CA ALA A 143 -4.04 -3.44 -4.41
C ALA A 143 -4.79 -3.97 -3.17
N LYS A 144 -4.08 -4.60 -2.23
CA LYS A 144 -4.66 -5.04 -0.97
C LYS A 144 -5.24 -3.87 -0.16
N ASP A 145 -4.43 -2.83 0.03
CA ASP A 145 -4.76 -1.67 0.87
C ASP A 145 -5.85 -0.81 0.21
N LEU A 146 -5.76 -0.63 -1.12
CA LEU A 146 -6.81 0.02 -1.91
C LEU A 146 -8.13 -0.74 -1.83
N ALA A 147 -8.13 -2.07 -1.95
CA ALA A 147 -9.36 -2.85 -1.83
C ALA A 147 -9.98 -2.75 -0.43
N SER A 148 -9.16 -2.82 0.61
CA SER A 148 -9.56 -2.64 2.01
C SER A 148 -10.21 -1.26 2.23
N ALA A 149 -9.57 -0.21 1.73
CA ALA A 149 -10.07 1.17 1.75
C ALA A 149 -11.41 1.31 0.99
N ILE A 150 -11.49 0.77 -0.23
CA ILE A 150 -12.71 0.78 -1.04
C ILE A 150 -13.86 0.07 -0.34
N VAL A 151 -13.62 -1.10 0.26
CA VAL A 151 -14.66 -1.84 1.01
C VAL A 151 -15.15 -1.04 2.21
N THR A 152 -14.23 -0.39 2.93
CA THR A 152 -14.56 0.46 4.08
C THR A 152 -15.45 1.63 3.66
N LEU A 153 -15.05 2.39 2.64
CA LEU A 153 -15.82 3.53 2.16
C LEU A 153 -17.16 3.10 1.53
N HIS A 154 -17.20 1.99 0.80
CA HIS A 154 -18.43 1.47 0.23
C HIS A 154 -19.47 1.16 1.31
N ARG A 155 -19.06 0.46 2.38
CA ARG A 155 -19.95 0.12 3.50
C ARG A 155 -20.48 1.35 4.24
N ALA A 156 -19.73 2.44 4.20
CA ALA A 156 -20.11 3.73 4.79
C ALA A 156 -20.96 4.60 3.85
N GLY A 157 -21.28 4.14 2.63
CA GLY A 157 -21.97 4.97 1.62
C GLY A 157 -21.09 6.06 1.00
N LEU A 158 -19.80 6.12 1.35
CA LEU A 158 -18.85 7.17 0.95
C LEU A 158 -18.29 7.01 -0.47
N LEU A 159 -18.80 6.05 -1.25
CA LEU A 159 -18.43 5.82 -2.66
C LEU A 159 -19.60 6.05 -3.63
N GLU A 160 -20.63 6.78 -3.20
CA GLU A 160 -21.80 7.15 -3.99
C GLU A 160 -21.78 8.63 -4.40
N GLY A 161 -22.40 8.95 -5.54
CA GLY A 161 -22.48 10.32 -6.08
C GLY A 161 -21.13 10.96 -6.42
N GLU A 162 -21.12 12.29 -6.54
CA GLU A 162 -19.92 13.07 -6.87
C GLU A 162 -18.84 12.98 -5.79
N GLN A 163 -19.25 12.94 -4.52
CA GLN A 163 -18.34 12.78 -3.39
C GLN A 163 -17.61 11.43 -3.44
N GLY A 164 -18.31 10.35 -3.85
CA GLY A 164 -17.71 9.04 -4.05
C GLY A 164 -16.62 9.03 -5.12
N ILE A 165 -16.79 9.81 -6.19
CA ILE A 165 -15.76 9.98 -7.24
C ILE A 165 -14.53 10.68 -6.65
N ALA A 166 -14.74 11.76 -5.89
CA ALA A 166 -13.65 12.49 -5.24
C ALA A 166 -12.89 11.63 -4.22
N ASN A 167 -13.60 10.84 -3.42
CA ASN A 167 -13.01 9.93 -2.43
C ASN A 167 -12.18 8.83 -3.12
N LEU A 168 -12.69 8.25 -4.21
CA LEU A 168 -11.93 7.27 -4.99
C LEU A 168 -10.68 7.90 -5.63
N ALA A 169 -10.81 9.12 -6.17
CA ALA A 169 -9.67 9.86 -6.73
C ALA A 169 -8.61 10.12 -5.65
N LEU A 170 -9.01 10.47 -4.43
CA LEU A 170 -8.11 10.65 -3.30
C LEU A 170 -7.35 9.36 -2.97
N LEU A 171 -8.06 8.22 -2.86
CA LEU A 171 -7.45 6.91 -2.61
C LEU A 171 -6.43 6.55 -3.68
N THR A 172 -6.76 6.75 -4.97
CA THR A 172 -5.85 6.40 -6.06
C THR A 172 -4.64 7.33 -6.16
N LYS A 173 -4.80 8.61 -5.83
CA LYS A 173 -3.71 9.60 -5.81
C LYS A 173 -2.73 9.36 -4.66
N HIS A 174 -3.24 8.89 -3.51
CA HIS A 174 -2.46 8.65 -2.29
C HIS A 174 -2.58 7.18 -1.85
N LYS A 175 -2.37 6.28 -2.80
CA LYS A 175 -2.59 4.83 -2.66
C LYS A 175 -1.77 4.19 -1.55
N GLU A 176 -0.59 4.73 -1.24
CA GLU A 176 0.26 4.27 -0.14
C GLU A 176 -0.38 4.53 1.23
N LYS A 177 -1.40 5.41 1.29
CA LYS A 177 -2.13 5.80 2.49
C LYS A 177 -3.61 5.47 2.40
N ALA A 178 -4.01 4.60 1.47
CA ALA A 178 -5.41 4.35 1.16
C ALA A 178 -6.24 3.94 2.39
N GLU A 179 -5.73 3.02 3.22
CA GLU A 179 -6.44 2.58 4.44
C GLU A 179 -6.61 3.71 5.45
N VAL A 180 -5.56 4.50 5.67
CA VAL A 180 -5.58 5.65 6.58
C VAL A 180 -6.61 6.67 6.12
N ILE A 181 -6.62 6.99 4.83
CA ILE A 181 -7.60 7.90 4.22
C ILE A 181 -9.01 7.37 4.40
N ALA A 182 -9.26 6.10 4.06
CA ALA A 182 -10.59 5.52 4.19
C ALA A 182 -11.13 5.57 5.62
N ARG A 183 -10.26 5.31 6.59
CA ARG A 183 -10.58 5.35 8.02
C ARG A 183 -10.85 6.77 8.50
N ALA A 184 -10.06 7.75 8.07
CA ALA A 184 -10.30 9.16 8.38
C ALA A 184 -11.66 9.64 7.85
N LEU A 185 -11.96 9.32 6.58
CA LEU A 185 -13.24 9.66 5.95
C LEU A 185 -14.42 8.96 6.64
N TYR A 186 -14.26 7.69 7.03
CA TYR A 186 -15.27 6.96 7.79
C TYR A 186 -15.61 7.65 9.11
N TRP A 187 -14.60 8.00 9.90
CA TRP A 187 -14.83 8.66 11.19
C TRP A 187 -15.44 10.06 11.05
N LEU A 188 -15.05 10.81 10.02
CA LEU A 188 -15.68 12.10 9.69
C LEU A 188 -17.17 11.96 9.38
N GLN A 189 -17.54 10.93 8.61
CA GLN A 189 -18.95 10.67 8.30
C GLN A 189 -19.73 10.31 9.56
N VAL A 190 -19.18 9.43 10.40
CA VAL A 190 -19.81 9.06 11.67
C VAL A 190 -20.05 10.33 12.49
N GLU A 191 -19.05 11.19 12.65
CA GLU A 191 -19.18 12.43 13.41
C GLU A 191 -20.26 13.39 12.85
N GLU A 192 -20.35 13.52 11.52
CA GLU A 192 -21.41 14.30 10.88
C GLU A 192 -22.82 13.77 11.23
N ASP A 193 -22.99 12.45 11.27
CA ASP A 193 -24.28 11.82 11.62
C ASP A 193 -24.68 12.08 13.09
N TRP A 194 -23.72 12.31 14.00
CA TRP A 194 -23.97 12.62 15.42
C TRP A 194 -24.23 14.10 15.69
N LEU A 195 -23.79 15.00 14.80
CA LEU A 195 -23.84 16.44 15.01
C LEU A 195 -25.03 17.08 14.27
N VAL A 196 -25.95 17.67 15.03
CA VAL A 196 -27.11 18.39 14.48
C VAL A 196 -26.76 19.87 14.31
N GLY A 197 -26.58 20.34 13.06
CA GLY A 197 -26.43 21.79 12.77
C GLY A 197 -25.60 22.13 11.53
N GLU A 198 -25.77 23.35 11.01
CA GLU A 198 -25.14 23.85 9.76
C GLU A 198 -23.62 24.09 9.90
N GLU A 199 -23.15 24.49 11.09
CA GLU A 199 -21.71 24.61 11.41
C GLU A 199 -20.97 23.27 11.32
N SER A 200 -21.65 22.15 11.63
CA SER A 200 -21.04 20.81 11.57
C SER A 200 -20.74 20.37 10.15
N ARG A 201 -21.62 20.68 9.19
CA ARG A 201 -21.41 20.35 7.78
C ARG A 201 -20.22 21.10 7.19
N LEU A 202 -20.05 22.37 7.58
CA LEU A 202 -18.91 23.19 7.18
C LEU A 202 -17.59 22.67 7.76
N LEU A 203 -17.58 22.22 9.02
CA LEU A 203 -16.43 21.57 9.66
C LEU A 203 -16.08 20.27 8.95
N THR A 204 -17.06 19.41 8.66
CA THR A 204 -16.84 18.18 7.91
C THR A 204 -16.25 18.47 6.53
N GLN A 205 -16.79 19.44 5.78
CA GLN A 205 -16.27 19.82 4.47
C GLN A 205 -14.85 20.42 4.52
N ALA A 206 -14.53 21.23 5.53
CA ALA A 206 -13.19 21.75 5.76
C ALA A 206 -12.20 20.62 6.10
N ASN A 207 -12.65 19.64 6.88
CA ASN A 207 -11.89 18.46 7.23
C ASN A 207 -11.62 17.57 6.02
N PHE A 208 -12.65 17.31 5.20
CA PHE A 208 -12.49 16.66 3.90
C PHE A 208 -11.44 17.40 3.06
N SER A 209 -11.57 18.73 2.91
CA SER A 209 -10.63 19.55 2.13
C SER A 209 -9.19 19.48 2.66
N ALA A 210 -9.01 19.41 3.98
CA ALA A 210 -7.71 19.27 4.61
C ALA A 210 -7.04 17.92 4.30
N LEU A 211 -7.80 16.83 4.22
CA LEU A 211 -7.29 15.51 3.80
C LEU A 211 -6.66 15.56 2.39
N PHE A 212 -7.26 16.31 1.46
CA PHE A 212 -6.73 16.48 0.11
C PHE A 212 -5.46 17.35 0.05
N ARG A 213 -5.26 18.22 1.04
CA ARG A 213 -4.22 19.25 1.04
C ARG A 213 -2.97 18.83 1.81
N TYR A 214 -3.11 17.98 2.83
CA TYR A 214 -2.03 17.62 3.76
C TYR A 214 -1.95 16.09 4.02
N PRO A 215 -1.72 15.28 2.97
CA PRO A 215 -1.70 13.83 3.07
C PRO A 215 -0.59 13.29 4.00
N GLU A 216 0.48 14.06 4.24
CA GLU A 216 1.60 13.70 5.11
C GLU A 216 1.20 13.53 6.58
N PHE A 217 0.20 14.27 7.07
CA PHE A 217 -0.24 14.23 8.47
C PHE A 217 -1.40 13.25 8.72
N LEU A 218 -1.86 12.54 7.68
CA LEU A 218 -3.07 11.69 7.75
C LEU A 218 -3.04 10.64 8.86
N GLU A 219 -1.92 9.97 9.06
CA GLU A 219 -1.81 8.93 10.10
C GLU A 219 -2.01 9.52 11.50
N GLU A 220 -1.34 10.63 11.77
CA GLU A 220 -1.42 11.32 13.06
C GLU A 220 -2.83 11.86 13.31
N ILE A 221 -3.45 12.47 12.30
CA ILE A 221 -4.80 13.03 12.46
C ILE A 221 -5.84 11.92 12.61
N THR A 222 -5.72 10.83 11.83
CA THR A 222 -6.62 9.68 11.95
C THR A 222 -6.52 9.06 13.34
N GLN A 223 -5.31 8.89 13.87
CA GLN A 223 -5.09 8.35 15.20
C GLN A 223 -5.68 9.26 16.29
N GLU A 224 -5.54 10.58 16.14
CA GLU A 224 -6.09 11.55 17.09
C GLU A 224 -7.62 11.52 17.09
N ILE A 225 -8.25 11.39 15.92
CA ILE A 225 -9.71 11.22 15.79
C ILE A 225 -10.18 9.92 16.39
N GLU A 226 -9.48 8.81 16.14
CA GLU A 226 -9.81 7.54 16.77
C GLU A 226 -9.75 7.61 18.29
N ASN A 227 -8.71 8.26 18.83
CA ASN A 227 -8.57 8.46 20.27
C ASN A 227 -9.71 9.32 20.83
N LEU A 228 -10.12 10.36 20.10
CA LEU A 228 -11.25 11.24 20.48
C LEU A 228 -12.59 10.49 20.39
N ALA A 229 -12.80 9.68 19.37
CA ALA A 229 -13.99 8.86 19.20
C ALA A 229 -14.11 7.78 20.28
N ILE A 230 -13.00 7.08 20.61
CA ILE A 230 -12.94 6.05 21.67
C ILE A 230 -13.16 6.67 23.05
N SER A 231 -12.66 7.88 23.29
CA SER A 231 -12.80 8.57 24.60
C SER A 231 -14.18 9.19 24.84
N GLY A 232 -15.11 9.11 23.87
CA GLY A 232 -16.45 9.69 23.98
C GLY A 232 -16.47 11.22 23.99
N LEU A 233 -15.32 11.87 23.76
CA LEU A 233 -15.14 13.31 23.67
C LEU A 233 -15.48 13.80 22.25
N VAL A 234 -16.71 13.54 21.82
CA VAL A 234 -17.24 13.99 20.51
C VAL A 234 -17.25 15.53 20.41
N GLY A 235 -17.17 16.25 21.54
CA GLY A 235 -17.07 17.72 21.57
C GLY A 235 -15.68 18.31 21.29
N GLY A 236 -14.61 17.50 21.26
CA GLY A 236 -13.22 17.97 21.11
C GLY A 236 -12.79 18.26 19.66
N VAL A 237 -13.53 17.77 18.67
CA VAL A 237 -13.20 17.91 17.24
C VAL A 237 -13.71 19.25 16.65
N LYS A 238 -14.29 20.14 17.46
CA LYS A 238 -14.76 21.48 17.03
C LYS A 238 -13.71 22.35 16.32
N ALA A 239 -12.41 22.07 16.47
CA ALA A 239 -11.34 22.77 15.74
C ALA A 239 -11.04 22.19 14.34
N GLY A 240 -11.55 21.00 14.03
CA GLY A 240 -11.32 20.29 12.78
C GLY A 240 -9.87 19.85 12.53
N PHE A 241 -9.68 19.09 11.45
CA PHE A 241 -8.37 18.77 10.87
C PHE A 241 -7.51 20.03 10.65
N PRO A 242 -8.04 21.19 10.18
CA PRO A 242 -7.23 22.39 10.03
C PRO A 242 -6.57 22.84 11.35
N GLY A 243 -7.32 22.85 12.46
CA GLY A 243 -6.76 23.21 13.77
C GLY A 243 -5.74 22.20 14.30
N ILE A 244 -5.95 20.90 14.05
CA ILE A 244 -4.98 19.84 14.39
C ILE A 244 -3.73 20.00 13.51
N ILE A 245 -3.88 20.15 12.20
CA ILE A 245 -2.78 20.33 11.23
C ILE A 245 -1.97 21.56 11.57
N ASP A 246 -2.62 22.70 11.85
CA ASP A 246 -1.92 23.94 12.19
C ASP A 246 -1.13 23.79 13.50
N ASN A 247 -1.71 23.17 14.53
CA ASN A 247 -1.01 22.92 15.79
C ASN A 247 0.18 21.95 15.60
N LYS A 248 0.01 20.89 14.80
CA LYS A 248 1.08 19.92 14.51
C LYS A 248 2.17 20.52 13.64
N ARG A 249 1.80 21.34 12.65
CA ARG A 249 2.74 22.08 11.81
C ARG A 249 3.59 23.03 12.66
N VAL A 250 2.96 23.80 13.56
CA VAL A 250 3.68 24.67 14.49
C VAL A 250 4.66 23.85 15.35
N LYS A 251 4.21 22.75 15.95
CA LYS A 251 5.08 21.87 16.75
C LYS A 251 6.23 21.25 15.95
N ARG A 252 6.00 20.90 14.67
CA ARG A 252 7.03 20.39 13.77
C ARG A 252 8.04 21.48 13.42
N GLU A 253 7.58 22.67 13.07
CA GLU A 253 8.45 23.83 12.79
C GLU A 253 9.28 24.20 14.02
N GLU A 254 8.71 24.14 15.23
CA GLU A 254 9.42 24.32 16.49
C GLU A 254 10.48 23.24 16.72
N ARG A 255 10.15 21.97 16.47
CA ARG A 255 11.08 20.84 16.61
C ARG A 255 12.22 20.92 15.60
N GLU A 256 11.92 21.26 14.34
CA GLU A 256 12.93 21.44 13.29
C GLU A 256 13.83 22.63 13.63
N ARG A 257 13.28 23.76 14.11
CA ARG A 257 14.07 24.88 14.62
C ARG A 257 14.96 24.48 15.79
N ALA A 258 14.47 23.68 16.73
CA ALA A 258 15.26 23.18 17.86
C ALA A 258 16.40 22.26 17.39
N ILE A 259 16.15 21.40 16.39
CA ILE A 259 17.18 20.55 15.78
C ILE A 259 18.21 21.38 15.03
N PHE A 260 17.80 22.37 14.23
CA PHE A 260 18.71 23.29 13.56
C PHE A 260 19.54 24.10 14.57
N ALA A 261 18.92 24.58 15.66
CA ALA A 261 19.63 25.26 16.74
C ALA A 261 20.61 24.35 17.49
N ALA A 262 20.34 23.04 17.56
CA ALA A 262 21.24 22.05 18.16
C ALA A 262 22.38 21.61 17.21
N LEU A 263 22.16 21.64 15.90
CA LEU A 263 23.14 21.26 14.87
C LEU A 263 24.06 22.42 14.46
N ILE A 264 23.64 23.67 14.67
CA ILE A 264 24.48 24.85 14.49
C ILE A 264 25.20 25.11 15.83
N PRO A 265 26.54 25.02 15.90
CA PRO A 265 27.24 25.38 17.13
C PRO A 265 26.94 26.84 17.46
N PRO A 266 26.78 27.20 18.74
CA PRO A 266 26.59 28.60 19.12
C PRO A 266 27.68 29.46 18.48
N VAL A 267 27.33 30.66 18.01
CA VAL A 267 28.24 31.55 17.28
C VAL A 267 29.54 31.77 18.06
N GLU A 268 29.47 31.78 19.40
CA GLU A 268 30.65 31.86 20.25
C GLU A 268 31.61 30.65 20.09
N ALA A 269 31.09 29.44 19.87
CA ALA A 269 31.89 28.24 19.62
C ALA A 269 32.54 28.24 18.23
N VAL A 270 31.83 28.73 17.21
CA VAL A 270 32.36 28.86 15.84
C VAL A 270 33.45 29.95 15.76
N VAL A 271 33.27 31.05 16.50
CA VAL A 271 34.27 32.13 16.65
C VAL A 271 35.48 31.66 17.45
N ALA A 272 35.29 30.90 18.54
CA ALA A 272 36.38 30.35 19.33
C ALA A 272 37.21 29.30 18.58
N GLN A 273 36.62 28.58 17.63
CA GLN A 273 37.32 27.64 16.74
C GLN A 273 38.04 28.33 15.56
N GLY A 274 37.98 29.66 15.47
CA GLY A 274 38.77 30.44 14.50
C GLY A 274 38.21 30.46 13.07
N PHE A 275 36.98 29.99 12.84
CA PHE A 275 36.36 29.99 11.51
C PHE A 275 35.97 31.39 11.01
N PHE A 276 35.82 32.38 11.91
CA PHE A 276 35.61 33.78 11.55
C PHE A 276 36.52 34.69 12.38
N LYS A 277 37.19 35.65 11.73
CA LYS A 277 37.92 36.72 12.43
C LYS A 277 36.92 37.80 12.87
N ALA A 278 37.00 38.20 14.14
CA ALA A 278 36.24 39.32 14.66
C ALA A 278 36.57 40.60 13.87
N VAL A 279 35.58 41.14 13.16
CA VAL A 279 35.68 42.48 12.58
C VAL A 279 35.29 43.48 13.69
N PRO A 280 36.12 44.49 13.99
CA PRO A 280 35.80 45.46 15.03
C PRO A 280 34.54 46.26 14.66
N PRO A 281 33.77 46.71 15.66
CA PRO A 281 32.46 47.32 15.44
C PRO A 281 32.62 48.67 14.73
N ALA A 282 32.21 48.74 13.47
CA ALA A 282 31.87 50.01 12.85
C ALA A 282 30.41 50.35 13.25
N THR A 283 30.23 51.37 14.07
CA THR A 283 28.90 51.94 14.37
C THR A 283 28.20 52.43 13.09
N PRO A 284 26.87 52.35 13.02
CA PRO A 284 26.17 51.86 11.84
C PRO A 284 25.43 52.95 11.07
N THR A 285 25.39 52.83 9.75
CA THR A 285 24.29 53.36 8.94
C THR A 285 24.09 52.43 7.76
N LEU A 286 23.09 51.54 7.85
CA LEU A 286 22.21 51.03 6.78
C LEU A 286 21.42 49.79 7.28
N PRO A 287 20.23 49.53 6.73
CA PRO A 287 19.15 48.88 7.45
C PRO A 287 19.38 47.38 7.64
N VAL A 288 18.90 46.89 8.78
CA VAL A 288 18.74 45.48 9.09
C VAL A 288 17.79 44.87 8.06
N VAL A 289 18.35 44.26 7.01
CA VAL A 289 17.64 43.23 6.26
C VAL A 289 17.75 41.95 7.10
N PRO A 290 16.63 41.31 7.49
CA PRO A 290 16.70 40.07 8.24
C PRO A 290 17.44 39.01 7.40
N LEU A 291 18.44 38.37 7.99
CA LEU A 291 19.19 37.22 7.44
C LEU A 291 18.29 36.07 6.95
N VAL A 292 17.00 36.10 7.26
CA VAL A 292 15.97 35.18 6.73
C VAL A 292 15.82 35.28 5.21
N SER A 293 16.06 36.45 4.61
CA SER A 293 15.90 36.62 3.15
C SER A 293 17.04 35.98 2.33
N LEU A 294 18.24 35.80 2.90
CA LEU A 294 19.38 35.24 2.15
C LEU A 294 19.31 33.70 2.01
N VAL A 295 18.57 33.02 2.87
CA VAL A 295 18.43 31.55 2.83
C VAL A 295 17.34 31.12 1.83
N CYS A 296 16.36 31.98 1.55
CA CYS A 296 15.28 31.66 0.60
C CYS A 296 15.67 31.80 -0.88
N GLU A 297 16.77 32.49 -1.22
CA GLU A 297 17.22 32.63 -2.61
C GLU A 297 18.10 31.46 -3.09
N TYR A 298 18.58 30.59 -2.19
CA TYR A 298 19.44 29.45 -2.55
C TYR A 298 18.67 28.13 -2.74
N LEU A 299 17.33 28.14 -2.61
CA LEU A 299 16.47 26.95 -2.75
C LEU A 299 15.34 27.14 -3.80
N ARG A 300 15.56 27.98 -4.81
CA ARG A 300 14.86 27.93 -6.09
C ARG A 300 15.80 27.42 -7.17
#